data_AF-A0A7C2M7A3-F1
#
_entry.id   AF-A0A7C2M7A3-F1
#
_cell.length_a   1.000
_cell.length_b   1.000
_cell.length_c   1.000
_cell.angle_alpha   90.00
_cell.angle_beta   90.00
_cell.angle_gamma   90.00
#
_symmetry.space_group_name_H-M   'P 1'
#
loop_
_entity.id
_entity.type
_entity.pdbx_description
1 polymer ?
#
loop_
_entity_poly.entity_id
_entity_poly.type
_entity_poly.pdbx_seq_one_letter_code
_entity_poly.pdbx_strand_id
1 'polypeptide(L)'
;MTLIITELSSYGISMVADSAITMDIIMPITRVIGHRVYFGATKLRPIPKLEAGISFWGEGQIGDIDTDVWILNFIQRNEENYESLEDFASLLQDELREYVPEIIDPQDLRYGTLGFHLAGYENHNDDMLPTFWHIHNGQSETTP
;
A
#
# COMPACT_ATOMS: atom_id res chain seq x y z
N MET A 1 12.22 -7.50 0.42
CA MET A 1 11.22 -8.10 1.34
C MET A 1 10.80 -7.00 2.31
N THR A 2 9.50 -6.82 2.50
CA THR A 2 8.91 -5.76 3.31
C THR A 2 8.04 -6.41 4.38
N LEU A 3 8.11 -5.92 5.61
CA LEU A 3 7.21 -6.29 6.69
C LEU A 3 6.16 -5.21 6.88
N ILE A 4 4.89 -5.58 6.70
CA ILE A 4 3.74 -4.86 7.22
C ILE A 4 2.86 -5.81 8.03
N ILE A 5 2.31 -5.34 9.14
CA ILE A 5 1.42 -6.09 10.02
C ILE A 5 0.25 -5.17 10.36
N THR A 6 -0.96 -5.69 10.21
CA THR A 6 -2.19 -5.05 10.66
C THR A 6 -2.95 -6.02 11.56
N GLU A 7 -3.28 -5.56 12.76
CA GLU A 7 -4.07 -6.30 13.74
C GLU A 7 -5.34 -5.53 14.05
N LEU A 8 -6.47 -6.21 13.94
CA LEU A 8 -7.78 -5.70 14.32
C LEU A 8 -8.25 -6.45 15.56
N SER A 9 -8.64 -5.71 16.59
CA SER A 9 -9.24 -6.25 17.81
C SER A 9 -10.44 -5.43 18.25
N SER A 10 -11.14 -5.92 19.28
CA SER A 10 -12.21 -5.15 19.94
C SER A 10 -11.72 -3.86 20.60
N TYR A 11 -10.41 -3.70 20.80
CA TYR A 11 -9.81 -2.51 21.41
C TYR A 11 -9.30 -1.51 20.37
N GLY A 12 -9.26 -1.92 19.10
CA GLY A 12 -8.93 -1.08 17.97
C GLY A 12 -7.94 -1.70 17.01
N ILE A 13 -7.22 -0.82 16.31
CA ILE A 13 -6.40 -1.18 15.15
C ILE A 13 -4.95 -0.87 15.45
N SER A 14 -4.07 -1.85 15.25
CA SER A 14 -2.63 -1.68 15.31
C SER A 14 -2.02 -1.93 13.93
N MET A 15 -1.21 -1.00 13.46
CA MET A 15 -0.48 -1.13 12.19
C MET A 15 1.01 -0.90 12.44
N VAL A 16 1.84 -1.76 11.88
CA VAL A 16 3.30 -1.67 11.96
C VAL A 16 3.89 -1.93 10.58
N ALA A 17 4.87 -1.13 10.19
CA ALA A 17 5.62 -1.32 8.96
C ALA A 17 7.11 -1.09 9.19
N ASP A 18 7.97 -1.86 8.51
CA ASP A 18 9.40 -1.58 8.51
C ASP A 18 9.75 -0.33 7.67
N SER A 19 10.96 0.18 7.84
CA SER A 19 11.46 1.35 7.09
C SER A 19 12.47 1.02 6.00
N ALA A 20 12.71 -0.26 5.71
CA ALA A 20 13.79 -0.71 4.84
C ALA A 20 13.35 -0.76 3.36
N ILE A 21 14.11 -0.15 2.46
CA ILE A 21 13.92 -0.31 1.00
C ILE A 21 15.15 -0.99 0.44
N THR A 22 14.95 -2.06 -0.33
CA THR A 22 16.04 -2.73 -1.05
C THR A 22 16.02 -2.27 -2.50
N MET A 23 17.16 -1.78 -3.00
CA MET A 23 17.32 -1.37 -4.39
C MET A 23 18.40 -2.18 -5.06
N ASP A 24 18.19 -2.46 -6.34
CA ASP A 24 19.21 -3.02 -7.21
C ASP A 24 20.22 -1.94 -7.58
N ILE A 25 21.50 -2.27 -7.43
CA ILE A 25 22.62 -1.42 -7.80
C ILE A 25 23.50 -2.14 -8.80
N ILE A 26 23.92 -1.45 -9.86
CA ILE A 26 24.93 -1.97 -10.77
C ILE A 26 26.29 -1.75 -10.12
N MET A 27 26.98 -2.83 -9.75
CA MET A 27 28.32 -2.72 -9.18
C MET A 27 29.28 -2.13 -10.22
N PRO A 28 30.00 -1.02 -9.92
CA PRO A 28 30.76 -0.28 -10.93
C PRO A 28 31.83 -1.10 -11.65
N ILE A 29 32.43 -2.07 -10.94
CA ILE A 29 33.58 -2.84 -11.42
C ILE A 29 33.15 -4.13 -12.12
N THR A 30 32.22 -4.87 -11.51
CA THR A 30 31.82 -6.20 -12.00
C THR A 30 30.64 -6.14 -12.97
N ARG A 31 29.92 -5.01 -13.02
CA ARG A 31 28.63 -4.85 -13.73
C ARG A 31 27.56 -5.88 -13.32
N VAL A 32 27.75 -6.53 -12.18
CA VAL A 32 26.79 -7.45 -11.58
C VAL A 32 25.76 -6.64 -10.80
N ILE A 33 24.51 -7.08 -10.83
CA ILE A 33 23.44 -6.54 -9.99
C ILE A 33 23.73 -6.97 -8.55
N GLY A 34 23.98 -5.99 -7.68
CA GLY A 34 24.00 -6.16 -6.24
C GLY A 34 22.75 -5.55 -5.60
N HIS A 35 22.50 -5.88 -4.34
CA HIS A 35 21.40 -5.28 -3.58
C HIS A 35 21.94 -4.35 -2.50
N ARG A 36 21.31 -3.18 -2.34
CA ARG A 36 21.61 -2.24 -1.26
C ARG A 36 20.34 -1.90 -0.50
N VAL A 37 20.44 -1.92 0.83
CA VAL A 37 19.34 -1.54 1.72
C VAL A 37 19.51 -0.09 2.15
N TYR A 38 18.42 0.67 2.05
CA TYR A 38 18.25 2.00 2.59
C TYR A 38 17.20 1.95 3.71
N PHE A 39 17.29 2.88 4.66
CA PHE A 39 16.39 2.97 5.81
C PHE A 39 15.77 4.36 5.88
N GLY A 40 14.58 4.45 6.49
CA GLY A 40 13.89 5.72 6.74
C GLY A 40 12.66 5.95 5.88
N ALA A 41 12.29 4.99 5.02
CA ALA A 41 11.04 5.06 4.26
C ALA A 41 9.84 5.02 5.21
N THR A 42 8.86 5.89 4.98
CA THR A 42 7.65 5.95 5.83
C THR A 42 6.55 5.10 5.20
N LYS A 43 6.57 3.79 5.50
CA LYS A 43 5.65 2.83 4.88
C LYS A 43 4.24 2.79 5.45
N LEU A 44 4.01 3.47 6.57
CA LEU A 44 2.71 3.61 7.23
C LEU A 44 2.39 5.09 7.34
N ARG A 45 1.22 5.50 6.84
CA ARG A 45 0.75 6.88 6.84
C ARG A 45 -0.66 6.97 7.44
N PRO A 46 -0.96 8.00 8.23
CA PRO A 46 -2.32 8.28 8.65
C PRO A 46 -3.14 8.88 7.49
N ILE A 47 -4.45 8.66 7.52
CA ILE A 47 -5.45 9.32 6.67
C ILE A 47 -6.36 10.12 7.63
N PRO A 48 -6.03 11.39 7.94
CA PRO A 48 -6.65 12.11 9.04
C PRO A 48 -8.17 12.26 8.94
N LYS A 49 -8.70 12.55 7.74
CA LYS A 49 -10.14 12.70 7.50
C LYS A 49 -10.96 11.46 7.89
N LEU A 50 -10.38 10.27 7.71
CA LEU A 50 -11.05 8.99 8.00
C LEU A 50 -10.66 8.40 9.36
N GLU A 51 -9.80 9.07 10.13
CA GLU A 51 -9.18 8.52 11.35
C GLU A 51 -8.56 7.13 11.10
N ALA A 52 -7.99 6.94 9.91
CA ALA A 52 -7.54 5.65 9.41
C ALA A 52 -6.02 5.61 9.17
N GLY A 53 -5.50 4.43 8.83
CA GLY A 53 -4.11 4.22 8.44
C GLY A 53 -4.00 3.43 7.15
N ILE A 54 -2.99 3.77 6.35
CA ILE A 54 -2.59 2.99 5.18
C ILE A 54 -1.11 2.63 5.26
N SER A 55 -0.79 1.37 4.97
CA SER A 55 0.58 0.93 4.77
C SER A 55 0.75 0.20 3.46
N PHE A 56 1.97 0.11 2.96
CA PHE A 56 2.27 -0.53 1.68
C PHE A 56 3.41 -1.54 1.76
N TRP A 57 3.37 -2.51 0.85
CA TRP A 57 4.38 -3.53 0.65
C TRP A 57 4.61 -3.76 -0.85
N GLY A 58 5.77 -4.34 -1.19
CA GLY A 58 6.11 -4.61 -2.57
C GLY A 58 7.02 -3.54 -3.17
N GLU A 59 6.72 -3.12 -4.39
CA GLU A 59 7.55 -2.20 -5.17
C GLU A 59 7.80 -0.87 -4.44
N GLY A 60 9.05 -0.40 -4.52
CA GLY A 60 9.49 0.85 -3.91
C GLY A 60 9.05 2.09 -4.68
N GLN A 61 8.54 1.92 -5.90
CA GLN A 61 8.12 3.01 -6.78
C GLN A 61 6.79 2.69 -7.47
N ILE A 62 5.98 3.72 -7.68
CA ILE A 62 4.77 3.71 -8.54
C ILE A 62 5.06 4.68 -9.69
N GLY A 63 5.23 4.12 -10.90
CA GLY A 63 5.83 4.87 -12.00
C GLY A 63 7.26 5.31 -11.64
N ASP A 64 7.54 6.60 -11.74
CA ASP A 64 8.85 7.18 -11.40
C ASP A 64 8.89 7.81 -9.99
N ILE A 65 7.87 7.58 -9.15
CA ILE A 65 7.72 8.21 -7.83
C ILE A 65 7.87 7.17 -6.74
N ASP A 66 8.70 7.45 -5.74
CA ASP A 66 8.84 6.59 -4.55
C ASP A 66 7.48 6.39 -3.86
N THR A 67 7.14 5.15 -3.53
CA THR A 67 5.78 4.76 -3.10
C THR A 67 5.31 5.54 -1.87
N ASP A 68 6.20 5.83 -0.91
CA ASP A 68 5.84 6.60 0.30
C ASP A 68 5.55 8.08 0.03
N VAL A 69 6.13 8.64 -1.03
CA VAL A 69 5.85 9.97 -1.54
C VAL A 69 4.57 9.95 -2.36
N TRP A 70 4.38 8.94 -3.22
CA TRP A 70 3.18 8.78 -4.04
C TRP A 70 1.92 8.71 -3.16
N ILE A 71 1.92 7.89 -2.09
CA ILE A 71 0.78 7.76 -1.16
C ILE A 71 0.52 9.06 -0.42
N LEU A 72 1.57 9.75 0.04
CA LEU A 72 1.39 11.04 0.72
C LEU A 72 0.70 12.06 -0.20
N ASN A 73 1.14 12.13 -1.45
CA ASN A 73 0.54 13.00 -2.46
C ASN A 73 -0.89 12.57 -2.80
N PHE A 74 -1.15 11.26 -2.90
CA PHE A 74 -2.49 10.70 -3.12
C PHE A 74 -3.46 11.17 -2.03
N ILE A 75 -3.10 10.99 -0.75
CA ILE A 75 -3.93 11.37 0.39
C ILE A 75 -4.25 12.87 0.37
N GLN A 76 -3.23 13.70 0.12
CA GLN A 76 -3.38 15.16 0.11
C GLN A 76 -4.18 15.68 -1.08
N ARG A 77 -3.94 15.14 -2.28
CA ARG A 77 -4.62 15.56 -3.51
C ARG A 77 -6.10 15.19 -3.50
N ASN A 78 -6.44 14.06 -2.90
CA ASN A 78 -7.78 13.48 -2.95
C ASN A 78 -8.61 13.69 -1.69
N GLU A 79 -8.17 14.51 -0.73
CA GLU A 79 -8.85 14.69 0.56
C GLU A 79 -10.35 15.05 0.43
N GLU A 80 -10.74 15.75 -0.64
CA GLU A 80 -12.13 16.14 -0.94
C GLU A 80 -12.92 15.07 -1.72
N ASN A 81 -12.28 13.97 -2.14
CA ASN A 81 -12.84 12.97 -3.06
C ASN A 81 -13.23 11.64 -2.40
N TYR A 82 -13.04 11.49 -1.08
CA TYR A 82 -13.42 10.30 -0.33
C TYR A 82 -14.08 10.67 1.00
N GLU A 83 -15.10 9.91 1.43
CA GLU A 83 -15.78 10.07 2.72
C GLU A 83 -15.76 8.80 3.59
N SER A 84 -15.42 7.66 2.99
CA SER A 84 -15.35 6.34 3.64
C SER A 84 -14.06 5.59 3.28
N LEU A 85 -13.79 4.44 3.93
CA LEU A 85 -12.65 3.59 3.54
C LEU A 85 -12.92 2.93 2.19
N GLU A 86 -14.17 2.56 1.89
CA GLU A 86 -14.58 2.04 0.58
C GLU A 86 -14.32 3.06 -0.55
N ASP A 87 -14.70 4.32 -0.36
CA ASP A 87 -14.42 5.39 -1.34
C ASP A 87 -12.90 5.55 -1.55
N PHE A 88 -12.15 5.57 -0.45
CA PHE A 88 -10.69 5.70 -0.49
C PHE A 88 -10.06 4.51 -1.23
N ALA A 89 -10.49 3.29 -0.93
CA ALA A 89 -9.98 2.07 -1.54
C ALA A 89 -10.29 2.03 -3.05
N SER A 90 -11.50 2.41 -3.43
CA SER A 90 -11.93 2.48 -4.84
C SER A 90 -11.13 3.55 -5.61
N LEU A 91 -10.98 4.74 -5.03
CA LEU A 91 -10.20 5.81 -5.64
C LEU A 91 -8.70 5.44 -5.76
N LEU A 92 -8.15 4.78 -4.74
CA LEU A 92 -6.77 4.28 -4.77
C LEU A 92 -6.60 3.25 -5.88
N GLN A 93 -7.53 2.30 -6.00
CA GLN A 93 -7.53 1.31 -7.07
C GLN A 93 -7.53 1.98 -8.44
N ASP A 94 -8.42 2.94 -8.66
CA ASP A 94 -8.58 3.59 -9.96
C ASP A 94 -7.32 4.38 -10.37
N GLU A 95 -6.70 5.13 -9.44
CA GLU A 95 -5.44 5.82 -9.73
C GLU A 95 -4.27 4.87 -9.94
N LEU A 96 -4.19 3.78 -9.17
CA LEU A 96 -3.14 2.77 -9.35
C LEU A 96 -3.22 2.11 -10.73
N ARG A 97 -4.43 1.95 -11.29
CA ARG A 97 -4.63 1.37 -12.62
C ARG A 97 -4.05 2.21 -13.76
N GLU A 98 -3.73 3.49 -13.52
CA GLU A 98 -2.99 4.31 -14.48
C GLU A 98 -1.52 3.88 -14.61
N TYR A 99 -0.95 3.25 -13.57
CA TYR A 99 0.47 2.86 -13.50
C TYR A 99 0.67 1.34 -13.57
N VAL A 100 -0.27 0.59 -13.00
CA VAL A 100 -0.17 -0.86 -12.79
C VAL A 100 -1.44 -1.50 -13.35
N PRO A 101 -1.38 -2.08 -14.57
CA PRO A 101 -2.53 -2.78 -15.13
C PRO A 101 -2.91 -3.98 -14.27
N GLU A 102 -4.13 -4.46 -14.44
CA GLU A 102 -4.59 -5.69 -13.79
C GLU A 102 -3.72 -6.87 -14.23
N ILE A 103 -3.12 -7.56 -13.26
CA ILE A 103 -2.32 -8.75 -13.50
C ILE A 103 -3.27 -9.95 -13.63
N ILE A 104 -3.61 -10.27 -14.88
CA ILE A 104 -4.48 -11.42 -15.20
C ILE A 104 -3.72 -12.74 -15.06
N ASP A 105 -2.43 -12.74 -15.40
CA ASP A 105 -1.52 -13.88 -15.22
C ASP A 105 -0.65 -13.64 -13.98
N PRO A 106 -0.80 -14.40 -12.89
CA PRO A 106 0.01 -14.27 -11.68
C PRO A 106 1.53 -14.42 -11.91
N GLN A 107 1.96 -14.99 -13.04
CA GLN A 107 3.36 -15.10 -13.42
C GLN A 107 3.91 -13.84 -14.12
N ASP A 108 3.05 -12.89 -14.47
CA ASP A 108 3.43 -11.63 -15.11
C ASP A 108 3.94 -10.61 -14.10
N LEU A 109 5.24 -10.68 -13.80
CA LEU A 109 5.92 -9.79 -12.87
C LEU A 109 6.35 -8.45 -13.50
N ARG A 110 5.96 -8.15 -14.76
CA ARG A 110 6.41 -6.94 -15.48
C ARG A 110 6.03 -5.64 -14.79
N TYR A 111 4.96 -5.66 -14.00
CA TYR A 111 4.44 -4.51 -13.26
C TYR A 111 4.69 -4.62 -11.73
N GLY A 112 5.55 -5.55 -11.33
CA GLY A 112 5.89 -5.82 -9.94
C GLY A 112 4.73 -6.38 -9.12
N THR A 113 4.98 -6.65 -7.84
CA THR A 113 3.93 -6.94 -6.85
C THR A 113 3.86 -5.76 -5.89
N LEU A 114 2.70 -5.14 -5.78
CA LEU A 114 2.45 -4.00 -4.89
C LEU A 114 1.11 -4.21 -4.19
N GLY A 115 1.07 -3.92 -2.90
CA GLY A 115 -0.18 -3.94 -2.16
C GLY A 115 -0.16 -3.04 -0.94
N PHE A 116 -1.35 -2.92 -0.34
CA PHE A 116 -1.65 -1.98 0.71
C PHE A 116 -2.54 -2.64 1.76
N HIS A 117 -2.30 -2.30 3.01
CA HIS A 117 -3.23 -2.49 4.10
C HIS A 117 -3.87 -1.14 4.40
N LEU A 118 -5.18 -1.03 4.23
CA LEU A 118 -5.98 0.10 4.66
C LEU A 118 -6.84 -0.35 5.84
N ALA A 119 -6.79 0.37 6.95
CA ALA A 119 -7.56 0.04 8.13
C ALA A 119 -8.07 1.29 8.84
N GLY A 120 -9.32 1.25 9.29
CA GLY A 120 -10.00 2.34 9.98
C GLY A 120 -11.32 1.84 10.54
N TYR A 121 -12.20 2.76 10.95
CA TYR A 121 -13.53 2.40 11.40
C TYR A 121 -14.58 2.78 10.37
N GLU A 122 -15.57 1.92 10.16
CA GLU A 122 -16.74 2.21 9.35
C GLU A 122 -18.03 1.97 10.13
N ASN A 123 -19.06 2.75 9.80
CA ASN A 123 -20.38 2.56 10.37
C ASN A 123 -21.07 1.38 9.67
N HIS A 124 -21.41 0.35 10.44
CA HIS A 124 -22.16 -0.80 9.98
C HIS A 124 -23.39 -1.00 10.89
N ASN A 125 -24.57 -0.60 10.40
CA ASN A 125 -25.85 -0.64 11.13
C ASN A 125 -25.82 0.12 12.48
N ASP A 126 -25.33 1.37 12.46
CA ASP A 126 -25.19 2.28 13.61
C ASP A 126 -24.07 1.90 14.60
N ASP A 127 -23.32 0.84 14.34
CA ASP A 127 -22.13 0.46 15.10
C ASP A 127 -20.85 0.77 14.32
N MET A 128 -19.90 1.46 14.96
CA MET A 128 -18.56 1.68 14.41
C MET A 128 -17.72 0.42 14.57
N LEU A 129 -17.40 -0.25 13.47
CA LEU A 129 -16.61 -1.48 13.47
C LEU A 129 -15.22 -1.23 12.86
N PRO A 130 -14.16 -1.86 13.39
CA PRO A 130 -12.86 -1.84 12.75
C PRO A 130 -12.94 -2.62 11.43
N THR A 131 -12.58 -1.96 10.34
CA THR A 131 -12.58 -2.52 8.98
C THR A 131 -11.16 -2.59 8.45
N PHE A 132 -10.87 -3.64 7.68
CA PHE A 132 -9.59 -3.89 7.05
C PHE A 132 -9.77 -4.22 5.57
N TRP A 133 -9.01 -3.54 4.74
CA TRP A 133 -8.92 -3.77 3.30
C TRP A 133 -7.49 -4.16 2.94
N HIS A 134 -7.34 -5.31 2.27
CA HIS A 134 -6.10 -5.69 1.59
C HIS A 134 -6.26 -5.40 0.09
N ILE A 135 -5.52 -4.41 -0.40
CA ILE A 135 -5.62 -3.92 -1.79
C ILE A 135 -4.32 -4.27 -2.49
N HIS A 136 -4.36 -4.97 -3.62
CA HIS A 136 -3.15 -5.34 -4.36
C HIS A 136 -3.39 -5.49 -5.86
N ASN A 137 -2.30 -5.49 -6.64
CA ASN A 137 -2.37 -5.53 -8.10
C ASN A 137 -2.55 -6.94 -8.71
N GLY A 138 -2.39 -8.00 -7.92
CA GLY A 138 -2.69 -9.40 -8.31
C GLY A 138 -4.17 -9.79 -8.14
N GLN A 139 -4.52 -11.01 -8.56
CA GLN A 139 -5.85 -11.58 -8.33
C GLN A 139 -6.11 -11.76 -6.83
N SER A 140 -7.26 -11.28 -6.34
CA SER A 140 -7.67 -11.50 -4.96
C SER A 140 -7.74 -12.99 -4.64
N GLU A 141 -7.08 -13.39 -3.56
CA GLU A 141 -7.25 -14.75 -3.04
C GLU A 141 -8.64 -14.87 -2.43
N THR A 142 -9.50 -15.67 -3.04
CA THR A 142 -10.70 -16.16 -2.36
C THR A 142 -10.34 -17.47 -1.67
N THR A 143 -10.67 -17.59 -0.38
CA THR A 143 -10.65 -18.91 0.25
C THR A 143 -11.61 -19.82 -0.53
N PRO A 144 -11.18 -21.03 -0.95
CA PRO A 144 -12.05 -22.00 -1.61
C PRO A 144 -13.21 -22.45 -0.72
#